data_AF-A0A817QMB2-F1
#
_entry.id   AF-A0A817QMB2-F1
#
_cell.length_a   1.000
_cell.length_b   1.000
_cell.length_c   1.000
_cell.angle_alpha   90.00
_cell.angle_beta   90.00
_cell.angle_gamma   90.00
#
_symmetry.space_group_name_H-M   'P 1'
#
loop_
_entity.id
_entity.type
_entity.pdbx_description
1 polymer ?
#
loop_
_entity_poly.entity_id
_entity_poly.type
_entity_poly.pdbx_seq_one_letter_code
_entity_poly.pdbx_strand_id
1 'polypeptide(L)'
;MSYIDYVEAKILKPLGIDNNKIGVRLADFSNIEDLVQHYVYAYNEFSLEVWHEKLPKFNIAKISDFPTWLQIPFYEFSIYPAGVLRMSARSRATCLQMFLNNGSSILRHQSIVEMRRPIDDGLIPYYSPNSADQLANVDVRLDWYWLMKNNGRRYFGHEGSMPGVTHSKETYETVMNIYMSLFECFDTDIM
;
A
#
# COMPACT_ATOMS: atom_id res chain seq x y z
N MET A 1 -6.10 -0.63 -25.47
CA MET A 1 -6.54 -0.23 -24.12
C MET A 1 -5.30 -0.21 -23.25
N SER A 2 -4.98 0.92 -22.65
CA SER A 2 -3.86 1.01 -21.70
C SER A 2 -4.22 0.26 -20.40
N TYR A 3 -3.24 -0.03 -19.55
CA TYR A 3 -3.54 -0.65 -18.26
C TYR A 3 -4.42 0.24 -17.38
N ILE A 4 -4.22 1.56 -17.38
CA ILE A 4 -5.05 2.48 -16.60
C ILE A 4 -6.48 2.54 -17.16
N ASP A 5 -6.63 2.57 -18.49
CA ASP A 5 -7.95 2.50 -19.14
C ASP A 5 -8.68 1.21 -18.73
N TYR A 6 -7.94 0.10 -18.63
CA TYR A 6 -8.49 -1.19 -18.19
C TYR A 6 -8.94 -1.12 -16.73
N VAL A 7 -8.09 -0.64 -15.82
CA VAL A 7 -8.40 -0.51 -14.39
C VAL A 7 -9.63 0.39 -14.20
N GLU A 8 -9.67 1.54 -14.86
CA GLU A 8 -10.82 2.46 -14.81
C GLU A 8 -12.11 1.79 -15.30
N ALA A 9 -12.08 1.17 -16.48
CA ALA A 9 -13.27 0.63 -17.12
C ALA A 9 -13.76 -0.67 -16.48
N LYS A 10 -12.85 -1.52 -16.00
CA LYS A 10 -13.15 -2.89 -15.54
C LYS A 10 -13.13 -3.04 -14.03
N ILE A 11 -12.52 -2.12 -13.28
CA ILE A 11 -12.40 -2.22 -11.82
C ILE A 11 -13.08 -1.03 -11.14
N LEU A 12 -12.63 0.20 -11.41
CA LEU A 12 -13.10 1.38 -10.66
C LEU A 12 -14.57 1.71 -10.96
N LYS A 13 -14.93 1.79 -12.25
CA LYS A 13 -16.29 2.11 -12.68
C LYS A 13 -17.33 1.09 -12.17
N PRO A 14 -17.13 -0.24 -12.29
CA PRO A 14 -18.10 -1.20 -11.76
C PRO A 14 -18.21 -1.21 -10.22
N LEU A 15 -17.18 -0.72 -9.49
CA LEU A 15 -17.26 -0.50 -8.04
C LEU A 15 -17.91 0.83 -7.65
N GLY A 16 -18.30 1.66 -8.61
CA GLY A 16 -18.84 3.00 -8.33
C GLY A 16 -17.81 3.94 -7.72
N ILE A 17 -16.52 3.70 -8.00
CA ILE A 17 -15.44 4.54 -7.51
C ILE A 17 -15.25 5.72 -8.48
N ASP A 18 -15.20 6.93 -7.92
CA ASP A 18 -15.02 8.17 -8.69
C ASP A 18 -13.60 8.27 -9.26
N ASN A 19 -13.48 8.10 -10.57
CA ASN A 19 -12.20 8.19 -11.29
C ASN A 19 -11.56 9.58 -11.17
N ASN A 20 -12.33 10.64 -10.91
CA ASN A 20 -11.76 11.99 -10.74
C ASN A 20 -10.99 12.16 -9.43
N LYS A 21 -11.05 11.16 -8.54
CA LYS A 21 -10.38 11.16 -7.22
C LYS A 21 -9.31 10.08 -7.12
N ILE A 22 -8.92 9.52 -8.26
CA ILE A 22 -7.92 8.46 -8.37
C ILE A 22 -6.98 8.83 -9.49
N GLY A 23 -5.71 8.52 -9.31
CA GLY A 23 -4.69 8.81 -10.31
C GLY A 23 -3.43 8.03 -10.05
N VAL A 24 -2.68 7.80 -11.13
CA VAL A 24 -1.33 7.24 -11.08
C VAL A 24 -0.28 8.35 -11.23
N ARG A 25 -0.66 9.46 -11.88
CA ARG A 25 0.12 10.67 -12.10
C ARG A 25 -0.48 11.83 -11.32
N LEU A 26 0.32 12.85 -11.07
CA LEU A 26 -0.15 14.09 -10.44
C LEU A 26 -1.05 14.88 -11.40
N ALA A 27 -0.75 14.80 -12.71
CA ALA A 27 -1.58 15.40 -13.75
C ALA A 27 -2.99 14.80 -13.86
N ASP A 28 -3.25 13.66 -13.23
CA ASP A 28 -4.57 13.04 -13.19
C ASP A 28 -5.52 13.79 -12.22
N PHE A 29 -4.99 14.61 -11.32
CA PHE A 29 -5.76 15.35 -10.33
C PHE A 29 -6.01 16.79 -10.78
N SER A 30 -7.29 17.19 -10.83
CA SER A 30 -7.69 18.57 -11.16
C SER A 30 -7.30 19.58 -10.07
N ASN A 31 -7.24 19.13 -8.82
CA ASN A 31 -6.77 19.91 -7.69
C ASN A 31 -5.78 19.09 -6.85
N ILE A 32 -4.48 19.42 -6.95
CA ILE A 32 -3.43 18.76 -6.16
C ILE A 32 -3.52 19.09 -4.67
N GLU A 33 -4.26 20.14 -4.27
CA GLU A 33 -4.48 20.48 -2.86
C GLU A 33 -5.40 19.48 -2.15
N ASP A 34 -6.17 18.69 -2.90
CA ASP A 34 -7.00 17.62 -2.33
C ASP A 34 -6.16 16.40 -1.90
N LEU A 35 -4.88 16.35 -2.29
CA LEU A 35 -3.97 15.28 -1.92
C LEU A 35 -3.35 15.53 -0.55
N VAL A 36 -3.23 14.47 0.24
CA VAL A 36 -2.55 14.51 1.54
C VAL A 36 -1.05 14.66 1.32
N GLN A 37 -0.46 15.67 1.94
CA GLN A 37 0.99 15.90 1.88
C GLN A 37 1.77 14.74 2.50
N HIS A 38 2.96 14.49 1.95
CA HIS A 38 3.81 13.39 2.38
C HIS A 38 4.86 13.88 3.36
N TYR A 39 5.05 13.17 4.46
CA TYR A 39 6.02 13.53 5.49
C TYR A 39 6.82 12.32 5.94
N VAL A 40 8.11 12.54 6.14
CA VAL A 40 9.03 11.53 6.64
C VAL A 40 9.63 12.08 7.91
N TYR A 41 9.57 11.28 8.97
CA TYR A 41 10.35 11.55 10.17
C TYR A 41 11.83 11.40 9.83
N ALA A 42 12.73 12.16 10.45
CA ALA A 42 14.18 12.00 10.37
C ALA A 42 14.72 12.01 11.79
N TYR A 43 15.54 11.00 12.14
CA TYR A 43 16.10 10.88 13.48
C TYR A 43 17.10 12.00 13.80
N ASN A 44 17.76 12.54 12.78
CA ASN A 44 18.75 13.61 12.87
C ASN A 44 18.97 14.28 11.50
N GLU A 45 19.73 15.37 11.48
CA GLU A 45 20.06 16.12 10.26
C GLU A 45 20.87 15.30 9.24
N PHE A 46 21.66 14.31 9.68
CA PHE A 46 22.36 13.39 8.77
C PHE A 46 21.39 12.60 7.88
N SER A 47 20.20 12.27 8.38
CA SER A 47 19.17 11.59 7.58
C SER A 47 18.69 12.46 6.40
N LEU A 48 18.64 13.79 6.59
CA LEU A 48 18.26 14.73 5.52
C LEU A 48 19.32 14.78 4.41
N GLU A 49 20.61 14.73 4.77
CA GLU A 49 21.70 14.67 3.78
C GLU A 49 21.58 13.42 2.90
N VAL A 50 21.30 12.25 3.49
CA VAL A 50 21.08 11.00 2.73
C VAL A 50 19.89 11.11 1.77
N TRP A 51 18.80 11.77 2.19
CA TRP A 51 17.65 12.02 1.32
C TRP A 51 18.03 12.94 0.15
N HIS A 52 18.75 14.03 0.39
CA HIS A 52 19.23 14.91 -0.68
C HIS A 52 20.20 14.21 -1.64
N GLU A 53 21.06 13.32 -1.14
CA GLU A 53 21.98 12.54 -1.97
C GLU A 53 21.25 11.52 -2.85
N LYS A 54 20.31 10.76 -2.27
CA LYS A 54 19.58 9.70 -2.99
C LYS A 54 18.50 10.23 -3.91
N LEU A 55 17.87 11.34 -3.52
CA LEU A 55 16.72 11.95 -4.19
C LEU A 55 16.98 13.42 -4.55
N PRO A 56 18.06 13.73 -5.30
CA PRO A 56 18.52 15.12 -5.52
C PRO A 56 17.55 15.96 -6.36
N LYS A 57 16.62 15.31 -7.07
CA LYS A 57 15.57 15.98 -7.85
C LYS A 57 14.35 16.38 -7.01
N PHE A 58 14.27 15.89 -5.79
CA PHE A 58 13.15 16.18 -4.89
C PHE A 58 13.51 17.36 -4.01
N ASN A 59 12.68 18.40 -4.06
CA ASN A 59 12.78 19.56 -3.19
C ASN A 59 12.28 19.23 -1.77
N ILE A 60 12.99 18.31 -1.10
CA ILE A 60 12.68 17.87 0.26
C ILE A 60 13.00 19.01 1.21
N ALA A 61 12.03 19.38 2.06
CA ALA A 61 12.17 20.51 2.97
C ALA A 61 12.04 20.05 4.43
N LYS A 62 12.93 20.54 5.29
CA LYS A 62 12.78 20.41 6.75
C LYS A 62 11.66 21.34 7.22
N ILE A 63 10.68 20.81 7.95
CA ILE A 63 9.54 21.58 8.48
C ILE A 63 9.60 21.77 10.01
N SER A 64 10.43 21.01 10.71
CA SER A 64 10.68 21.19 12.15
C SER A 64 12.02 20.60 12.56
N ASP A 65 12.58 21.12 13.66
CA ASP A 65 13.90 20.73 14.14
C ASP A 65 13.86 19.49 15.05
N PHE A 66 12.85 19.36 15.93
CA PHE A 66 12.69 18.18 16.80
C PHE A 66 11.22 17.89 17.16
N PRO A 67 10.71 16.67 16.92
CA PRO A 67 11.27 15.65 16.02
C PRO A 67 11.54 16.23 14.63
N THR A 68 12.65 15.88 13.97
CA THR A 68 12.93 16.40 12.63
C THR A 68 11.92 15.81 11.65
N TRP A 69 11.05 16.65 11.09
CA TRP A 69 10.12 16.24 10.04
C TRP A 69 10.54 16.82 8.70
N LEU A 70 10.47 15.98 7.67
CA LEU A 70 10.77 16.34 6.29
C LEU A 70 9.49 16.26 5.49
N GLN A 71 9.15 17.34 4.78
CA GLN A 71 8.11 17.31 3.76
C GLN A 71 8.70 16.75 2.47
N ILE A 72 8.06 15.71 1.95
CA ILE A 72 8.40 15.12 0.66
C ILE A 72 7.44 15.72 -0.38
N PRO A 73 7.92 16.40 -1.44
CA PRO A 73 7.04 16.89 -2.48
C PRO A 73 6.37 15.72 -3.19
N PHE A 74 5.20 15.96 -3.78
CA PHE A 74 4.58 14.96 -4.62
C PHE A 74 5.50 14.55 -5.77
N TYR A 75 5.53 13.26 -6.06
CA TYR A 75 6.46 12.68 -7.03
C TYR A 75 5.80 11.61 -7.89
N GLU A 76 6.39 11.33 -9.04
CA GLU A 76 5.99 10.23 -9.91
C GLU A 76 7.13 9.22 -9.97
N PHE A 77 6.81 7.95 -9.74
CA PHE A 77 7.73 6.84 -9.98
C PHE A 77 7.42 6.18 -11.32
N SER A 78 8.47 5.66 -11.96
CA SER A 78 8.37 4.86 -13.19
C SER A 78 7.91 3.42 -12.94
N ILE A 79 7.69 3.02 -11.69
CA ILE A 79 7.25 1.67 -11.34
C ILE A 79 5.75 1.58 -11.63
N TYR A 80 5.42 1.22 -12.86
CA TYR A 80 4.06 0.98 -13.31
C TYR A 80 3.98 -0.46 -13.83
N PRO A 81 3.01 -1.28 -13.39
CA PRO A 81 1.79 -0.91 -12.66
C PRO A 81 1.86 -0.95 -11.11
N ALA A 82 3.01 -1.26 -10.51
CA ALA A 82 3.09 -1.49 -9.06
C ALA A 82 3.26 -0.21 -8.21
N GLY A 83 2.31 0.04 -7.30
CA GLY A 83 2.51 0.97 -6.17
C GLY A 83 2.26 2.46 -6.43
N VAL A 84 1.80 2.85 -7.63
CA VAL A 84 1.60 4.27 -7.99
C VAL A 84 0.16 4.77 -7.86
N LEU A 85 -0.81 3.87 -7.62
CA LEU A 85 -2.22 4.22 -7.56
C LEU A 85 -2.55 5.01 -6.28
N ARG A 86 -2.94 6.27 -6.44
CA ARG A 86 -3.43 7.12 -5.37
C ARG A 86 -4.94 7.04 -5.30
N MET A 87 -5.47 6.79 -4.12
CA MET A 87 -6.91 6.76 -3.87
C MET A 87 -7.23 7.09 -2.42
N SER A 88 -8.47 7.48 -2.15
CA SER A 88 -8.95 7.67 -0.78
C SER A 88 -9.05 6.35 -0.01
N ALA A 89 -8.98 6.42 1.32
CA ALA A 89 -9.23 5.27 2.19
C ALA A 89 -10.61 4.63 1.94
N ARG A 90 -11.63 5.46 1.60
CA ARG A 90 -12.97 4.98 1.25
C ARG A 90 -12.96 4.14 -0.02
N SER A 91 -12.31 4.62 -1.08
CA SER A 91 -12.19 3.87 -2.35
C SER A 91 -11.43 2.55 -2.14
N ARG A 92 -10.36 2.57 -1.33
CA ARG A 92 -9.62 1.36 -0.96
C ARG A 92 -10.50 0.37 -0.20
N ALA A 93 -11.30 0.84 0.75
CA ALA A 93 -12.24 0.01 1.49
C ALA A 93 -13.28 -0.64 0.57
N THR A 94 -13.79 0.08 -0.44
CA THR A 94 -14.69 -0.49 -1.46
C THR A 94 -14.04 -1.64 -2.22
N CYS A 95 -12.78 -1.48 -2.66
CA CYS A 95 -12.04 -2.56 -3.32
C CYS A 95 -11.87 -3.78 -2.42
N LEU A 96 -11.55 -3.55 -1.14
CA LEU A 96 -11.39 -4.62 -0.16
C LEU A 96 -12.70 -5.36 0.12
N GLN A 97 -13.79 -4.62 0.34
CA GLN A 97 -15.12 -5.20 0.57
C GLN A 97 -15.59 -6.04 -0.61
N MET A 98 -15.30 -5.63 -1.84
CA MET A 98 -15.55 -6.46 -3.02
C MET A 98 -14.86 -7.81 -2.90
N PHE A 99 -13.58 -7.84 -2.54
CA PHE A 99 -12.84 -9.08 -2.40
C PHE A 99 -13.36 -9.95 -1.25
N LEU A 100 -13.69 -9.34 -0.10
CA LEU A 100 -14.18 -10.05 1.08
C LEU A 100 -15.57 -10.66 0.86
N ASN A 101 -16.43 -9.97 0.13
CA ASN A 101 -17.79 -10.45 -0.19
C ASN A 101 -17.81 -11.49 -1.33
N ASN A 102 -16.74 -12.27 -1.49
CA ASN A 102 -16.58 -13.31 -2.51
C ASN A 102 -16.67 -12.78 -3.96
N GLY A 103 -16.29 -11.53 -4.16
CA GLY A 103 -16.27 -10.84 -5.43
C GLY A 103 -17.42 -9.83 -5.60
N SER A 104 -17.33 -9.05 -6.68
CA SER A 104 -18.44 -8.26 -7.24
C SER A 104 -18.76 -8.76 -8.65
N SER A 105 -19.45 -7.96 -9.46
CA SER A 105 -19.57 -8.16 -10.91
C SER A 105 -18.23 -8.19 -11.67
N ILE A 106 -17.10 -7.93 -11.00
CA ILE A 106 -15.76 -7.82 -11.63
C ILE A 106 -15.02 -9.16 -11.67
N LEU A 107 -15.06 -9.92 -10.57
CA LEU A 107 -14.32 -11.17 -10.42
C LEU A 107 -15.28 -12.34 -10.28
N ARG A 108 -14.97 -13.45 -10.98
CA ARG A 108 -15.69 -14.70 -10.78
C ARG A 108 -15.34 -15.25 -9.40
N HIS A 109 -16.29 -15.93 -8.79
CA HIS A 109 -16.08 -16.59 -7.50
C HIS A 109 -14.84 -17.49 -7.50
N GLN A 110 -14.63 -18.28 -8.56
CA GLN A 110 -13.44 -19.15 -8.69
C GLN A 110 -12.13 -18.36 -8.68
N SER A 111 -12.09 -17.16 -9.26
CA SER A 111 -10.90 -16.31 -9.23
C SER A 111 -10.60 -15.82 -7.82
N ILE A 112 -11.63 -15.48 -7.02
CA ILE A 112 -11.45 -15.13 -5.61
C ILE A 112 -10.93 -16.31 -4.81
N VAL A 113 -11.48 -17.51 -5.03
CA VAL A 113 -11.00 -18.74 -4.39
C VAL A 113 -9.54 -19.01 -4.72
N GLU A 114 -9.13 -18.84 -5.99
CA GLU A 114 -7.73 -18.98 -6.41
C GLU A 114 -6.82 -17.94 -5.78
N MET A 115 -7.25 -16.67 -5.73
CA MET A 115 -6.50 -15.60 -5.06
C MET A 115 -6.38 -15.81 -3.54
N ARG A 116 -7.31 -16.56 -2.94
CA ARG A 116 -7.27 -16.98 -1.54
C ARG A 116 -6.56 -18.32 -1.33
N ARG A 117 -5.95 -18.91 -2.35
CA ARG A 117 -5.16 -20.12 -2.14
C ARG A 117 -3.78 -19.75 -1.57
N PRO A 118 -3.33 -20.37 -0.47
CA PRO A 118 -1.94 -20.26 -0.02
C PRO A 118 -0.98 -20.63 -1.15
N ILE A 119 0.09 -19.87 -1.28
CA ILE A 119 1.20 -20.20 -2.20
C ILE A 119 2.19 -21.07 -1.40
N ASP A 120 2.12 -22.38 -1.61
CA ASP A 120 2.88 -23.39 -0.84
C ASP A 120 4.36 -23.53 -1.28
N ASP A 121 4.90 -22.60 -2.07
CA ASP A 121 6.22 -22.74 -2.70
C ASP A 121 7.41 -22.31 -1.81
N GLY A 122 7.15 -21.89 -0.57
CA GLY A 122 8.18 -21.47 0.39
C GLY A 122 8.89 -20.16 -0.02
N LEU A 123 8.48 -19.53 -1.12
CA LEU A 123 8.99 -18.23 -1.55
C LEU A 123 8.06 -17.15 -1.00
N ILE A 124 8.21 -16.84 0.28
CA ILE A 124 7.73 -15.55 0.79
C ILE A 124 8.57 -14.49 0.05
N PRO A 125 7.98 -13.72 -0.88
CA PRO A 125 8.75 -12.78 -1.65
C PRO A 125 9.12 -11.64 -0.70
N TYR A 126 10.37 -11.69 -0.23
CA TYR A 126 11.10 -10.55 0.32
C TYR A 126 10.61 -10.03 1.67
N TYR A 127 11.20 -10.48 2.78
CA TYR A 127 11.17 -9.71 4.04
C TYR A 127 12.44 -9.81 4.87
N SER A 128 12.75 -8.67 5.50
CA SER A 128 13.92 -8.32 6.31
C SER A 128 14.40 -9.44 7.25
N PRO A 129 15.72 -9.68 7.38
CA PRO A 129 16.29 -10.79 8.15
C PRO A 129 16.06 -10.72 9.68
N ASN A 130 15.39 -9.70 10.21
CA ASN A 130 15.25 -9.47 11.65
C ASN A 130 13.89 -9.86 12.27
N SER A 131 12.98 -10.53 11.53
CA SER A 131 11.62 -10.81 12.01
C SER A 131 11.17 -12.27 11.87
N ALA A 132 12.04 -13.25 12.16
CA ALA A 132 11.70 -14.67 12.10
C ALA A 132 10.41 -15.03 12.88
N ASP A 133 10.14 -14.38 14.02
CA ASP A 133 8.93 -14.62 14.82
C ASP A 133 7.65 -13.99 14.24
N GLN A 134 7.78 -12.97 13.37
CA GLN A 134 6.61 -12.37 12.70
C GLN A 134 6.19 -13.16 11.45
N LEU A 135 7.10 -13.94 10.88
CA LEU A 135 6.89 -14.68 9.62
C LEU A 135 6.12 -15.98 9.79
N ALA A 136 6.19 -16.63 10.96
CA ALA A 136 5.45 -17.87 11.22
C ALA A 136 3.92 -17.70 11.11
N ASN A 137 3.44 -16.45 11.14
CA ASN A 137 2.02 -16.12 11.17
C ASN A 137 1.52 -15.41 9.90
N VAL A 138 2.35 -15.28 8.86
CA VAL A 138 1.97 -14.63 7.58
C VAL A 138 1.78 -15.69 6.50
N ASP A 139 0.57 -15.73 5.94
CA ASP A 139 0.19 -16.55 4.78
C ASP A 139 0.12 -15.64 3.54
N VAL A 140 1.01 -15.87 2.58
CA VAL A 140 1.09 -15.12 1.32
C VAL A 140 0.25 -15.82 0.26
N ARG A 141 -0.58 -15.02 -0.41
CA ARG A 141 -1.44 -15.46 -1.51
C ARG A 141 -1.32 -14.47 -2.66
N LEU A 142 -2.04 -14.71 -3.76
CA LEU A 142 -1.97 -13.81 -4.92
C LEU A 142 -2.44 -12.40 -4.52
N ASP A 143 -1.51 -11.45 -4.50
CA ASP A 143 -1.71 -10.02 -4.18
C ASP A 143 -2.11 -9.71 -2.73
N TRP A 144 -2.08 -10.69 -1.83
CA TRP A 144 -2.66 -10.54 -0.50
C TRP A 144 -1.87 -11.28 0.59
N TYR A 145 -1.92 -10.71 1.79
CA TYR A 145 -1.36 -11.29 3.01
C TYR A 145 -2.48 -11.57 4.00
N TRP A 146 -2.37 -12.72 4.67
CA TRP A 146 -3.13 -13.02 5.88
C TRP A 146 -2.18 -13.07 7.06
N LEU A 147 -2.45 -12.27 8.09
CA LEU A 147 -1.69 -12.30 9.33
C LEU A 147 -2.54 -12.87 10.46
N MET A 148 -2.02 -13.91 11.11
CA MET A 148 -2.50 -14.37 12.40
C MET A 148 -1.83 -13.56 13.52
N LYS A 149 -2.63 -13.03 14.45
CA LYS A 149 -2.11 -12.41 15.68
C LYS A 149 -2.23 -13.37 16.86
N ASN A 150 -1.42 -13.17 17.89
CA ASN A 150 -1.39 -14.00 19.11
C ASN A 150 -2.74 -14.07 19.85
N ASN A 151 -3.67 -13.16 19.57
CA ASN A 151 -5.03 -13.18 20.09
C ASN A 151 -5.99 -14.11 19.31
N GLY A 152 -5.46 -14.90 18.37
CA GLY A 152 -6.22 -15.82 17.52
C GLY A 152 -6.96 -15.13 16.36
N ARG A 153 -6.88 -13.80 16.24
CA ARG A 153 -7.54 -13.05 15.15
C ARG A 153 -6.72 -13.12 13.87
N ARG A 154 -7.44 -13.20 12.76
CA ARG A 154 -6.90 -13.20 11.41
C ARG A 154 -7.18 -11.88 10.72
N TYR A 155 -6.14 -11.32 10.13
CA TYR A 155 -6.21 -10.07 9.39
C TYR A 155 -5.86 -10.30 7.94
N PHE A 156 -6.45 -9.51 7.05
CA PHE A 156 -6.24 -9.59 5.62
C PHE A 156 -5.90 -8.20 5.06
N GLY A 157 -4.98 -8.16 4.12
CA GLY A 157 -4.67 -6.93 3.40
C GLY A 157 -3.42 -7.05 2.55
N HIS A 158 -3.04 -5.93 1.95
CA HIS A 158 -1.77 -5.75 1.27
C HIS A 158 -1.19 -4.42 1.71
N GLU A 159 0.13 -4.31 1.66
CA GLU A 159 0.81 -3.10 2.04
C GLU A 159 1.29 -2.28 0.84
N GLY A 160 1.32 -0.97 0.99
CA GLY A 160 2.12 -0.09 0.14
C GLY A 160 3.01 0.77 1.02
N SER A 161 4.28 0.87 0.66
CA SER A 161 5.21 1.82 1.23
C SER A 161 5.79 2.68 0.11
N MET A 162 5.80 3.98 0.35
CA MET A 162 6.25 5.02 -0.56
C MET A 162 6.88 6.13 0.31
N PRO A 163 7.95 6.82 -0.11
CA PRO A 163 8.51 7.95 0.63
C PRO A 163 7.46 8.95 1.14
N GLY A 164 7.35 9.05 2.46
CA GLY A 164 6.38 9.92 3.14
C GLY A 164 4.92 9.46 3.09
N VAL A 165 4.70 8.25 2.56
CA VAL A 165 3.45 7.50 2.58
C VAL A 165 3.78 6.10 3.08
N THR A 166 3.96 6.00 4.39
CA THR A 166 4.14 4.73 5.09
C THR A 166 3.16 4.66 6.24
N HIS A 167 2.76 3.45 6.60
CA HIS A 167 2.04 3.18 7.85
C HIS A 167 3.00 2.91 9.02
N SER A 168 4.32 3.14 8.85
CA SER A 168 5.37 2.87 9.83
C SER A 168 6.11 4.13 10.29
N LYS A 169 6.75 4.04 11.46
CA LYS A 169 7.27 5.17 12.23
C LYS A 169 8.74 5.51 11.93
N GLU A 170 9.47 4.75 11.11
CA GLU A 170 10.93 4.83 11.04
C GLU A 170 11.54 5.01 9.64
N THR A 171 12.34 6.07 9.52
CA THR A 171 13.00 6.60 8.31
C THR A 171 14.03 5.69 7.68
N TYR A 172 14.82 5.01 8.51
CA TYR A 172 15.94 4.19 8.06
C TYR A 172 15.46 2.86 7.50
N GLU A 173 14.37 2.35 8.07
CA GLU A 173 13.66 1.17 7.62
C GLU A 173 12.72 1.46 6.46
N THR A 174 12.17 2.67 6.27
CA THR A 174 11.23 2.94 5.15
C THR A 174 11.85 2.74 3.75
N VAL A 175 13.18 2.80 3.63
CA VAL A 175 13.90 2.46 2.38
C VAL A 175 14.09 0.94 2.21
N MET A 176 13.94 0.14 3.27
CA MET A 176 14.28 -1.29 3.30
C MET A 176 13.21 -2.24 3.88
N ASN A 177 12.16 -1.75 4.55
CA ASN A 177 11.15 -2.51 5.27
C ASN A 177 9.75 -1.91 5.03
N ILE A 178 8.79 -2.82 4.92
CA ILE A 178 7.39 -2.63 4.55
C ILE A 178 6.62 -3.15 5.82
N TYR A 179 5.75 -2.35 6.48
CA TYR A 179 4.84 -2.79 7.57
C TYR A 179 3.33 -2.57 7.32
N MET A 180 2.55 -3.64 7.53
CA MET A 180 1.25 -3.92 6.90
C MET A 180 0.07 -2.97 7.20
N SER A 181 -0.75 -2.69 6.19
CA SER A 181 -2.15 -2.26 6.38
C SER A 181 -3.04 -3.50 6.55
N LEU A 182 -3.55 -3.72 7.76
CA LEU A 182 -4.36 -4.88 8.10
C LEU A 182 -5.81 -4.48 8.36
N PHE A 183 -6.75 -5.17 7.72
CA PHE A 183 -8.16 -5.11 8.06
C PHE A 183 -8.55 -6.38 8.82
N GLU A 184 -9.28 -6.22 9.91
CA GLU A 184 -9.83 -7.34 10.66
C GLU A 184 -10.91 -8.02 9.81
N CYS A 185 -10.72 -9.29 9.50
CA CYS A 185 -11.72 -10.08 8.78
C CYS A 185 -12.41 -11.01 9.76
N PHE A 186 -13.74 -10.90 9.80
CA PHE A 186 -14.58 -11.95 10.36
C PHE A 186 -14.73 -13.01 9.27
N ASP A 187 -13.86 -14.02 9.31
CA ASP A 187 -14.02 -15.23 8.51
C ASP A 187 -15.34 -15.87 8.97
N THR A 188 -16.40 -15.72 8.19
CA THR A 188 -17.71 -16.31 8.50
C THR A 188 -17.84 -17.74 7.96
N ASP A 189 -16.80 -18.24 7.29
CA ASP A 189 -16.75 -19.58 6.70
C ASP A 189 -15.96 -20.59 7.56
N ILE A 190 -15.98 -20.43 8.89
CA ILE A 190 -15.67 -21.55 9.79
C ILE A 190 -17.00 -22.25 10.12
N MET A 191 -17.40 -23.17 9.23
CA MET A 191 -18.23 -24.31 9.61
C MET A 191 -17.38 -25.35 10.35
#